data_AF-A0A538DQG9-F1
#
_entry.id   AF-A0A538DQG9-F1
#
_cell.length_a   1.000
_cell.length_b   1.000
_cell.length_c   1.000
_cell.angle_alpha   90.00
_cell.angle_beta   90.00
_cell.angle_gamma   90.00
#
_symmetry.space_group_name_H-M   'P 1'
#
loop_
_entity.id
_entity.type
_entity.pdbx_description
1 polymer ?
#
loop_
_entity_poly.entity_id
_entity_poly.type
_entity_poly.pdbx_seq_one_letter_code
_entity_poly.pdbx_strand_id
1 'polypeptide(L)' 'MGVAPGPEGRPRDDTDNVRAVISFEEARTYVLERVHASTPVRIPVDDALGLVLAEDVVAPEAVPPFPNTA' A
#
# COMPACT_ATOMS: atom_id res chain seq x y z
N MET A 1 -10.65 43.00 41.92
CA MET A 1 -11.47 42.29 40.92
C MET A 1 -10.57 41.19 40.36
N GLY A 2 -10.63 39.98 40.94
CA GLY A 2 -9.70 38.89 40.62
C GLY A 2 -10.29 37.98 39.54
N VAL A 3 -9.54 37.76 38.46
CA VAL A 3 -9.90 36.81 37.41
C VAL A 3 -9.57 35.40 37.92
N ALA A 4 -10.57 34.52 37.95
CA ALA A 4 -10.37 33.11 38.29
C ALA A 4 -9.55 32.42 37.19
N PRO A 5 -8.52 31.62 37.52
CA PRO A 5 -7.82 30.81 36.53
C PRO A 5 -8.78 29.74 35.98
N GLY A 6 -8.86 29.64 34.65
CA GLY A 6 -9.66 28.62 33.96
C GLY A 6 -9.15 27.20 34.29
N PRO A 7 -9.95 26.15 34.04
CA PRO A 7 -9.54 24.79 34.34
C PRO A 7 -8.34 24.44 33.46
N GLU A 8 -7.16 24.47 34.07
CA GLU A 8 -5.93 23.94 33.50
C GLU A 8 -6.23 22.51 33.07
N GLY A 9 -6.20 22.27 31.77
CA GLY A 9 -6.46 20.95 31.21
C GLY A 9 -5.52 19.97 31.87
N ARG A 10 -6.08 18.98 32.58
CA ARG A 10 -5.33 17.86 33.13
C ARG A 10 -4.41 17.34 32.01
N PRO A 11 -3.09 17.21 32.23
CA PRO A 11 -2.22 16.54 31.26
C PRO A 11 -2.87 15.20 30.93
N ARG A 12 -3.07 14.89 29.64
CA ARG A 12 -3.41 13.53 29.27
C ARG A 12 -2.27 12.67 29.81
N ASP A 13 -2.61 11.71 30.66
CA ASP A 13 -1.64 10.71 31.07
C ASP A 13 -1.41 9.80 29.86
N ASP A 14 -0.49 10.23 29.00
CA ASP A 14 -0.10 9.51 27.77
C ASP A 14 0.54 8.15 28.13
N THR A 15 0.94 7.97 29.40
CA THR A 15 1.66 6.78 29.88
C THR A 15 0.82 5.51 29.82
N ASP A 16 -0.51 5.62 29.79
CA ASP A 16 -1.43 4.46 29.80
C ASP A 16 -1.93 4.06 28.40
N ASN A 17 -1.51 4.76 27.32
CA ASN A 17 -1.99 4.45 25.98
C ASN A 17 -1.04 4.74 24.80
N VAL A 18 0.22 5.07 25.06
CA VAL A 18 1.21 5.15 23.98
C VAL A 18 1.65 3.72 23.64
N ARG A 19 1.00 3.11 22.64
CA ARG A 19 1.70 2.12 21.82
C ARG A 19 3.03 2.76 21.44
N ALA A 20 4.14 2.21 21.93
CA ALA A 20 5.47 2.80 21.76
C ALA A 20 5.66 3.28 20.31
N VAL A 21 6.04 4.54 20.13
CA VAL A 21 6.30 5.09 18.80
C VAL A 21 7.55 4.41 18.26
N ILE A 22 7.36 3.62 17.20
CA ILE A 22 8.45 2.93 16.50
C ILE A 22 8.98 3.80 15.35
N SER A 23 10.19 3.51 14.89
CA SER A 23 10.78 4.19 13.73
C SER A 23 10.03 3.87 12.43
N PHE A 24 10.23 4.69 11.41
CA PHE A 24 9.65 4.46 10.08
C PHE A 24 10.08 3.12 9.48
N GLU A 25 11.37 2.75 9.58
CA GLU A 25 11.86 1.49 9.03
C GLU A 25 11.30 0.27 9.77
N GLU A 26 11.13 0.36 11.10
CA GLU A 26 10.45 -0.68 11.88
C GLU A 26 8.98 -0.81 11.46
N ALA A 27 8.27 0.31 11.31
CA ALA A 27 6.88 0.29 10.86
C ALA A 27 6.73 -0.28 9.45
N ARG A 28 7.60 0.14 8.51
CA ARG A 28 7.62 -0.34 7.13
C ARG A 28 7.89 -1.84 7.08
N THR A 29 8.90 -2.31 7.80
CA THR A 29 9.24 -3.73 7.88
C THR A 29 8.08 -4.53 8.48
N TYR A 30 7.53 -4.07 9.61
CA TYR A 30 6.42 -4.73 10.29
C TYR A 30 5.22 -4.94 9.35
N VAL A 31 4.86 -3.92 8.55
CA VAL A 31 3.74 -4.00 7.60
C VAL A 31 4.09 -4.92 6.43
N LEU A 32 5.21 -4.68 5.74
CA LEU A 32 5.52 -5.39 4.51
C LEU A 32 5.80 -6.89 4.73
N GLU A 33 6.32 -7.29 5.89
CA GLU A 33 6.50 -8.70 6.24
C GLU A 33 5.18 -9.46 6.43
N ARG A 34 4.09 -8.75 6.73
CA ARG A 34 2.78 -9.34 7.05
C ARG A 34 1.80 -9.30 5.89
N VAL A 35 2.11 -8.53 4.84
CA VAL A 35 1.29 -8.45 3.64
C VAL A 35 1.82 -9.46 2.62
N HIS A 36 0.96 -10.39 2.23
CA HIS A 36 1.25 -11.35 1.17
C HIS A 36 0.66 -10.89 -0.15
N ALA A 37 1.29 -11.30 -1.26
CA ALA A 37 0.72 -11.10 -2.59
C ALA A 37 -0.67 -11.74 -2.66
N SER A 38 -1.63 -11.02 -3.26
CA SER A 38 -2.98 -11.55 -3.46
C SER A 38 -2.99 -12.69 -4.48
N THR A 39 -3.98 -13.57 -4.37
CA THR A 39 -4.18 -14.65 -5.35
C THR A 39 -4.48 -14.05 -6.73
N PRO A 40 -3.83 -14.54 -7.81
CA PRO A 40 -4.12 -14.10 -9.16
C PRO A 40 -5.59 -14.32 -9.56
N VAL A 41 -6.11 -13.45 -10.42
CA VAL A 41 -7.45 -13.56 -10.99
C VAL A 41 -7.40 -13.55 -12.50
N ARG A 42 -8.34 -14.25 -13.14
CA ARG A 42 -8.56 -14.20 -14.60
C ARG A 42 -9.75 -13.30 -14.87
N ILE A 43 -9.55 -12.28 -15.70
CA ILE A 43 -10.56 -11.27 -16.03
C ILE A 43 -10.48 -10.92 -17.53
N PRO A 44 -11.50 -10.25 -18.09
CA PRO A 44 -11.44 -9.69 -19.43
C PRO A 44 -10.30 -8.66 -19.58
N VAL A 45 -9.73 -8.55 -20.79
CA VAL A 45 -8.60 -7.64 -21.06
C VAL A 45 -8.97 -6.17 -20.88
N ASP A 46 -10.21 -5.81 -21.21
CA ASP A 46 -10.71 -4.44 -21.09
C ASP A 46 -10.77 -3.96 -19.62
N ASP A 47 -10.85 -4.91 -18.68
CA ASP A 47 -10.89 -4.64 -17.23
C ASP A 47 -9.50 -4.73 -16.57
N ALA A 48 -8.44 -5.03 -17.33
CA ALA A 48 -7.11 -5.29 -16.77
C ALA A 48 -6.29 -4.03 -16.44
N LEU A 49 -6.72 -2.86 -16.90
CA LEU A 49 -5.99 -1.61 -16.68
C LEU A 49 -5.89 -1.27 -15.17
N GLY A 50 -4.66 -1.08 -14.70
CA GLY A 50 -4.37 -0.78 -13.29
C GLY A 50 -4.08 -2.01 -12.43
N LEU A 51 -4.15 -3.21 -12.99
CA LEU A 51 -3.69 -4.44 -12.33
C LEU A 51 -2.23 -4.75 -12.67
N VAL A 52 -1.65 -5.67 -11.88
CA VAL A 52 -0.31 -6.21 -12.09
C VAL A 52 -0.43 -7.59 -12.73
N LEU A 53 0.35 -7.85 -13.78
CA LEU A 53 0.41 -9.17 -14.40
C LEU A 53 0.92 -10.21 -13.39
N ALA A 54 0.18 -11.32 -13.28
CA ALA A 54 0.56 -12.42 -12.41
C ALA A 54 1.57 -13.39 -13.05
N GLU A 55 1.76 -13.30 -14.36
CA GLU A 55 2.67 -14.12 -15.16
C GLU A 55 3.16 -13.33 -16.37
N ASP A 56 4.27 -13.79 -16.97
CA ASP A 56 4.79 -13.21 -18.20
C ASP A 56 3.83 -13.45 -19.37
N VAL A 57 3.67 -12.43 -20.23
CA VAL A 57 2.87 -12.53 -21.45
C VAL A 57 3.82 -12.59 -22.64
N VAL A 58 3.82 -13.72 -23.35
CA VAL A 58 4.69 -13.97 -24.50
C VAL A 58 3.84 -14.10 -25.75
N ALA A 59 4.23 -13.40 -26.82
CA ALA A 59 3.57 -13.54 -28.11
C ALA A 59 3.82 -14.95 -28.67
N PRO A 60 2.77 -15.71 -29.02
CA PRO A 60 2.92 -17.05 -29.56
C PRO A 60 3.43 -17.05 -31.01
N GLU A 61 3.35 -15.92 -31.69
CA GLU A 61 3.71 -15.76 -33.11
C GLU A 61 4.39 -14.43 -33.37
N ALA A 62 5.11 -14.34 -34.49
CA ALA A 62 5.69 -13.09 -34.97
C ALA A 62 4.59 -12.16 -35.48
N VAL A 63 4.75 -10.85 -35.25
CA VAL A 63 3.80 -9.83 -35.70
C VAL A 63 4.51 -8.72 -36.49
N PRO A 64 4.30 -8.64 -37.83
CA PRO A 64 3.53 -9.59 -38.65
C PRO A 64 4.25 -10.93 -38.81
N PRO A 65 3.51 -12.01 -39.15
CA PRO A 65 4.09 -13.34 -39.35
C PRO A 65 4.80 -13.50 -40.71
N PHE A 66 5.07 -12.40 -41.39
CA PHE A 66 5.70 -12.35 -42.71
C PHE A 66 6.58 -11.09 -42.82
N PRO A 67 7.53 -11.04 -43.77
CA PRO A 67 8.35 -9.85 -43.98
C PRO A 67 7.49 -8.65 -44.36
N ASN A 68 7.49 -7.63 -43.50
CA ASN A 68 6.80 -6.37 -43.75
C ASN A 68 7.74 -5.38 -44.44
N THR A 69 7.28 -4.75 -45.51
CA THR A 69 8.02 -3.73 -46.26
C THR A 69 7.52 -2.30 -45.99
N ALA A 70 6.76 -2.10 -44.90
CA ALA A 70 6.26 -0.79 -44.48
C ALA A 70 7.38 0.24 -44.24
#